data_AF-A0A7C4EB01-F1
#
_entry.id   AF-A0A7C4EB01-F1
#
_cell.length_a   1.000
_cell.length_b   1.000
_cell.length_c   1.000
_cell.angle_alpha   90.00
_cell.angle_beta   90.00
_cell.angle_gamma   90.00
#
_symmetry.space_group_name_H-M   'P 1'
#
loop_
_entity.id
_entity.type
_entity.pdbx_description
1 polymer ?
#
loop_
_entity_poly.entity_id
_entity_poly.type
_entity_poly.pdbx_seq_one_letter_code
_entity_poly.pdbx_strand_id
1 'polypeptide(L)'
;PIPDYMAEENAKLIIGAQGNVWTEYILTPSQVEYMIFPRMTALCEVLWSPRHTRSWVDFISRLNFMIERYKAMKINYRSVGICR
;
A
#
# COMPACT_ATOMS: atom_id res chain seq x y z
N PRO A 1 -7.19 3.21 -8.93
CA PRO A 1 -8.54 3.85 -8.83
C PRO A 1 -8.82 4.63 -10.11
N ILE A 2 -10.02 4.48 -10.68
CA ILE A 2 -10.47 5.20 -11.88
C ILE A 2 -11.56 6.12 -11.34
N PRO A 3 -11.47 7.44 -11.51
CA PRO A 3 -12.50 8.36 -11.05
C PRO A 3 -13.83 8.09 -11.75
N ASP A 4 -14.94 8.24 -11.03
CA ASP A 4 -16.28 7.94 -11.57
C ASP A 4 -16.72 8.90 -12.68
N TYR A 5 -16.06 10.06 -12.79
CA TYR A 5 -16.32 11.06 -13.83
C TYR A 5 -15.55 10.83 -15.14
N MET A 6 -14.72 9.78 -15.22
CA MET A 6 -13.90 9.51 -16.41
C MET A 6 -14.65 8.62 -17.40
N ALA A 7 -14.66 9.02 -18.68
CA ALA A 7 -15.20 8.20 -19.77
C ALA A 7 -14.46 6.85 -19.89
N GLU A 8 -15.19 5.76 -20.19
CA GLU A 8 -14.64 4.40 -20.27
C GLU A 8 -13.49 4.26 -21.29
N GLU A 9 -13.51 5.05 -22.36
CA GLU A 9 -12.44 5.10 -23.36
C GLU A 9 -11.10 5.56 -22.75
N ASN A 10 -11.15 6.57 -21.86
CA ASN A 10 -9.96 7.11 -21.21
C ASN A 10 -9.46 6.19 -20.10
N ALA A 11 -10.36 5.42 -19.48
CA ALA A 11 -10.00 4.43 -18.47
C ALA A 11 -9.06 3.34 -19.02
N LYS A 12 -9.18 3.00 -20.32
CA LYS A 12 -8.30 2.02 -21.00
C LYS A 12 -6.86 2.51 -21.19
N LEU A 13 -6.64 3.82 -21.13
CA LEU A 13 -5.30 4.42 -21.26
C LEU A 13 -4.49 4.31 -19.95
N ILE A 14 -5.12 3.90 -18.85
CA ILE A 14 -4.44 3.75 -17.56
C ILE A 14 -3.66 2.43 -17.55
N ILE A 15 -2.35 2.55 -17.69
CA ILE A 15 -1.41 1.41 -17.68
C ILE A 15 -1.10 0.90 -16.27
N GLY A 16 -1.34 1.70 -15.23
CA GLY A 16 -1.04 1.33 -13.85
C GLY A 16 -1.08 2.51 -12.88
N ALA A 17 -0.47 2.29 -11.72
CA ALA A 17 -0.30 3.32 -10.70
C ALA A 17 1.09 3.19 -10.06
N GLN A 18 1.58 4.27 -9.47
CA GLN A 18 2.90 4.33 -8.83
C GLN A 18 2.81 5.12 -7.53
N GLY A 19 3.56 4.69 -6.51
CA GLY A 19 3.76 5.44 -5.28
C GLY A 19 5.16 6.02 -5.27
N ASN A 20 5.26 7.35 -5.17
CA ASN A 20 6.54 8.05 -5.09
C ASN A 20 6.89 8.35 -3.63
N VAL A 21 8.16 8.23 -3.30
CA VAL A 21 8.70 8.57 -1.98
C VAL A 21 9.70 9.69 -2.18
N TRP A 22 9.35 10.87 -1.67
CA TRP A 22 10.19 12.05 -1.69
C TRP A 22 11.03 12.07 -0.41
N THR A 23 12.34 12.24 -0.56
CA THR A 23 13.32 12.00 0.52
C THR A 23 13.97 13.29 1.04
N GLU A 24 13.36 14.46 0.81
CA GLU A 24 13.91 15.76 1.25
C GLU A 24 14.17 15.79 2.76
N TYR A 25 13.37 15.06 3.55
CA TYR A 25 13.48 14.96 5.00
C TYR A 25 13.68 13.51 5.50
N ILE A 26 14.06 12.60 4.62
CA ILE A 26 14.26 11.18 4.94
C ILE A 26 15.73 10.86 4.75
N LEU A 27 16.48 10.88 5.84
CA LEU A 27 17.95 10.88 5.81
C LEU A 27 18.55 9.47 5.85
N THR A 28 17.80 8.47 6.34
CA THR A 28 18.31 7.10 6.48
C THR A 28 17.42 6.08 5.77
N PRO A 29 17.98 4.97 5.27
CA PRO A 29 17.21 3.89 4.68
C PRO A 29 16.14 3.34 5.63
N SER A 30 16.44 3.24 6.94
CA SER A 30 15.47 2.79 7.94
C SER A 30 14.28 3.74 8.06
N GLN A 31 14.46 5.05 7.88
CA GLN A 31 13.34 5.99 7.83
C GLN A 31 12.53 5.81 6.54
N VAL A 32 13.17 5.52 5.41
CA VAL A 32 12.49 5.20 4.16
C VAL A 32 11.61 3.95 4.35
N GLU A 33 12.13 2.88 4.93
CA GLU A 33 11.37 1.66 5.24
C GLU A 33 10.16 1.97 6.13
N TYR A 34 10.36 2.76 7.19
CA TYR A 34 9.29 3.12 8.12
C TYR A 34 8.18 3.92 7.43
N MET A 35 8.57 4.72 6.44
CA MET A 35 7.61 5.43 5.61
C MET A 35 6.93 4.49 4.62
N ILE A 36 7.64 3.61 3.93
CA ILE A 36 7.07 2.78 2.87
C ILE A 36 6.16 1.67 3.42
N PHE A 37 6.52 1.04 4.53
CA PHE A 37 5.78 -0.09 5.09
C PHE A 37 4.86 0.36 6.23
N PRO A 38 3.55 0.00 6.21
CA PRO A 38 2.86 -0.91 5.29
C PRO A 38 2.13 -0.25 4.10
N ARG A 39 2.38 1.04 3.81
CA ARG A 39 1.70 1.77 2.71
C ARG A 39 1.89 1.09 1.35
N MET A 40 3.05 0.52 1.09
CA MET A 40 3.33 -0.23 -0.13
C MET A 40 2.46 -1.47 -0.28
N THR A 41 2.15 -2.18 0.81
CA THR A 41 1.24 -3.33 0.80
C THR A 41 -0.14 -2.95 0.31
N ALA A 42 -0.66 -1.81 0.79
CA ALA A 42 -1.94 -1.27 0.35
C ALA A 42 -1.92 -0.86 -1.12
N LEU A 43 -0.81 -0.26 -1.59
CA LEU A 43 -0.62 0.06 -3.01
C LEU A 43 -0.65 -1.22 -3.86
N CYS A 44 0.11 -2.26 -3.50
CA CYS A 44 0.15 -3.53 -4.21
C CYS A 44 -1.24 -4.19 -4.30
N GLU A 45 -2.02 -4.20 -3.22
CA GLU A 45 -3.40 -4.70 -3.22
C GLU A 45 -4.28 -3.95 -4.24
N VAL A 46 -4.13 -2.62 -4.33
CA VAL A 46 -4.88 -1.77 -5.27
C VAL A 46 -4.44 -1.95 -6.72
N LEU A 47 -3.20 -2.37 -6.97
CA LEU A 47 -2.73 -2.64 -8.33
C LEU A 47 -3.07 -4.07 -8.78
N TRP A 48 -2.93 -5.05 -7.89
CA TRP A 48 -2.95 -6.47 -8.26
C TRP A 48 -4.31 -7.14 -8.12
N SER A 49 -5.06 -6.85 -7.05
CA SER A 49 -6.35 -7.51 -6.79
C SER A 49 -7.46 -6.91 -7.66
N PRO A 50 -8.41 -7.66 -8.22
CA PRO A 50 -9.59 -7.10 -8.89
C PRO A 50 -10.39 -6.16 -7.97
N ARG A 51 -11.07 -5.14 -8.49
CA ARG A 51 -11.80 -4.17 -7.64
C ARG A 51 -12.85 -4.80 -6.74
N HIS A 52 -13.59 -5.78 -7.25
CA HIS A 52 -14.71 -6.42 -6.54
C HIS A 52 -14.25 -7.31 -5.38
N THR A 53 -12.98 -7.71 -5.33
CA THR A 53 -12.43 -8.52 -4.23
C THR A 53 -11.83 -7.70 -3.11
N ARG A 54 -11.73 -6.37 -3.27
CA ARG A 54 -11.07 -5.50 -2.28
C ARG A 54 -12.06 -5.13 -1.18
N SER A 55 -11.79 -5.60 0.03
CA SER A 55 -12.49 -5.19 1.26
C SER A 55 -11.50 -4.62 2.26
N TRP A 56 -11.82 -3.47 2.84
CA TRP A 56 -10.98 -2.86 3.86
C TRP A 56 -10.82 -3.76 5.09
N VAL A 57 -11.92 -4.37 5.54
CA VAL A 57 -11.93 -5.25 6.73
C VAL A 57 -11.06 -6.48 6.49
N ASP A 58 -11.19 -7.10 5.31
CA ASP A 58 -10.36 -8.25 4.92
C ASP A 58 -8.87 -7.86 4.79
N PHE A 59 -8.59 -6.72 4.15
CA PHE A 59 -7.23 -6.21 4.00
C PHE A 59 -6.54 -6.02 5.36
N ILE A 60 -7.24 -5.42 6.33
CA ILE A 60 -6.70 -5.21 7.68
C ILE A 60 -6.42 -6.54 8.39
N SER A 61 -7.33 -7.51 8.26
CA SER A 61 -7.11 -8.86 8.80
C SER A 61 -5.85 -9.51 8.19
N ARG A 62 -5.70 -9.43 6.86
CA ARG A 62 -4.52 -9.95 6.14
C ARG A 62 -3.24 -9.16 6.45
N LEU A 63 -3.36 -7.87 6.72
CA LEU A 63 -2.22 -7.00 7.03
C LEU A 63 -1.52 -7.45 8.31
N ASN A 64 -2.24 -7.97 9.30
CA ASN A 64 -1.64 -8.53 10.52
C ASN A 64 -0.66 -9.66 10.19
N PHE A 65 -1.03 -10.59 9.30
CA PHE A 65 -0.11 -11.64 8.84
C PHE A 65 1.09 -11.08 8.08
N MET A 66 0.88 -10.00 7.31
CA MET A 66 1.97 -9.36 6.58
C MET A 66 2.95 -8.64 7.53
N ILE A 67 2.45 -8.08 8.63
CA ILE A 67 3.27 -7.48 9.69
C ILE A 67 4.17 -8.54 10.34
N GLU A 68 3.67 -9.75 10.61
CA GLU A 68 4.51 -10.84 11.14
C GLU A 68 5.66 -11.21 10.19
N ARG A 69 5.41 -11.19 8.88
CA ARG A 69 6.47 -11.35 7.87
C ARG A 69 7.47 -10.20 7.91
N TYR A 70 7.01 -8.96 8.04
CA TYR A 70 7.91 -7.79 8.17
C TYR A 70 8.81 -7.89 9.41
N LYS A 71 8.26 -8.36 10.53
CA LYS A 71 9.04 -8.65 11.74
C LYS A 71 10.10 -9.72 11.48
N ALA A 72 9.73 -10.84 10.83
CA ALA A 72 10.67 -11.91 10.50
C ALA A 72 11.80 -11.44 9.55
N MET A 73 11.48 -10.54 8.62
CA MET A 73 12.44 -9.92 7.70
C MET A 73 13.24 -8.76 8.32
N LYS A 74 12.98 -8.41 9.59
CA LYS A 74 13.63 -7.29 10.31
C LYS A 74 13.50 -5.93 9.60
N ILE A 75 12.40 -5.71 8.89
CA ILE A 75 12.12 -4.44 8.21
C ILE A 75 11.65 -3.40 9.24
N ASN A 76 12.14 -2.17 9.15
CA ASN A 76 11.62 -1.09 9.99
C ASN A 76 10.28 -0.60 9.42
N TYR A 77 9.15 -1.07 9.95
CA TYR A 77 7.82 -0.69 9.48
C TYR A 77 7.08 0.15 10.52
N ARG A 78 6.13 0.99 10.08
CA ARG A 78 5.24 1.70 11.00
C ARG A 78 4.21 0.76 11.60
N SER A 79 4.19 0.64 12.93
CA SER A 79 3.08 0.00 13.63
C SER A 79 1.81 0.84 13.43
N VAL A 80 0.84 0.27 12.73
CA VAL A 80 -0.46 0.91 12.58
C VAL A 80 -1.29 0.48 13.80
N GLY A 81 -1.75 1.43 14.60
CA GLY A 81 -2.58 1.19 15.78
C GLY A 81 -3.99 0.74 15.40
N ILE A 82 -4.11 -0.42 14.74
CA ILE A 82 -5.37 -0.94 14.20
C ILE A 82 -6.13 -1.77 15.26
N CYS A 83 -5.54 -1.94 16.45
CA CYS A 83 -6.19 -2.61 17.57
C CYS A 83 -6.55 -1.60 18.67
N ARG A 84 -7.78 -1.09 18.61
CA ARG A 84 -8.63 -0.76 19.77
C ARG A 84 -10.06 -1.12 19.44
#